data_AF-A0A914Y393-F1
#
_entry.id   AF-A0A914Y393-F1
#
_cell.length_a   1.000
_cell.length_b   1.000
_cell.length_c   1.000
_cell.angle_alpha   90.00
_cell.angle_beta   90.00
_cell.angle_gamma   90.00
#
_symmetry.space_group_name_H-M   'P 1'
#
loop_
_entity.id
_entity.type
_entity.pdbx_description
1 polymer ?
#
loop_
_entity_poly.entity_id
_entity_poly.type
_entity_poly.pdbx_seq_one_letter_code
_entity_poly.pdbx_strand_id
1 'polypeptide(L)'
;MALGEIVFLGPPKKAAGIFKQAGYPMCGRDNPAEFCIEKLASHEGETDADRKDRVVKIKSTYDDSNMGSLYQNRIYGSVSERRKKLGNQDVRESNKYAAGWFTQVLWLFVRSFRATLRDPLLLKVRLAQTLVSFQLNFKKS
;
A
#
# COMPACT_ATOMS: atom_id res chain seq x y z
N MET A 1 10.97 -7.70 3.16
CA MET A 1 9.96 -8.79 3.20
C MET A 1 10.39 -9.85 2.21
N ALA A 2 10.13 -11.12 2.49
CA ALA A 2 10.36 -12.23 1.58
C ALA A 2 9.35 -13.32 1.89
N LEU A 3 8.91 -14.10 0.90
CA LEU A 3 7.94 -15.18 1.10
C LEU A 3 6.60 -14.76 1.74
N GLY A 4 6.21 -13.50 1.60
CA GLY A 4 5.02 -12.95 2.26
C GLY A 4 5.21 -12.60 3.74
N GLU A 5 6.42 -12.73 4.27
CA GLU A 5 6.74 -12.47 5.67
C GLU A 5 7.66 -11.26 5.87
N ILE A 6 7.57 -10.65 7.05
CA ILE A 6 8.45 -9.56 7.48
C ILE A 6 9.76 -10.16 7.95
N VAL A 7 10.85 -9.86 7.23
CA VAL A 7 12.21 -10.31 7.57
C VAL A 7 12.94 -9.28 8.42
N PHE A 8 12.70 -7.99 8.18
CA PHE A 8 13.27 -6.89 8.95
C PHE A 8 12.36 -5.67 8.85
N LEU A 9 12.19 -4.97 9.97
CA LEU A 9 11.52 -3.68 10.04
C LEU A 9 12.31 -2.78 11.00
N GLY A 10 12.64 -1.58 10.54
CA GLY A 10 13.36 -0.61 11.37
C GLY A 10 14.25 0.33 10.57
N PRO A 11 15.15 1.06 11.25
CA PRO A 11 16.06 1.99 10.60
C PRO A 11 17.02 1.28 9.63
N PRO A 12 17.29 1.84 8.44
CA PRO A 12 18.12 1.20 7.42
C PRO A 12 19.56 0.94 7.89
N LYS A 13 20.11 1.81 8.75
CA LYS A 13 21.44 1.65 9.34
C LYS A 13 21.61 0.36 10.17
N LYS A 14 20.50 -0.22 10.66
CA LYS A 14 20.52 -1.45 11.48
C LYS A 14 20.29 -2.71 10.65
N ALA A 15 19.84 -2.61 9.40
CA ALA A 15 19.52 -3.76 8.55
C ALA A 15 20.75 -4.65 8.34
N ALA A 16 21.87 -4.08 7.90
CA ALA A 16 23.11 -4.81 7.68
C ALA A 16 23.61 -5.54 8.95
N GLY A 17 23.36 -4.99 10.14
CA GLY A 17 23.72 -5.61 11.41
C GLY A 17 22.97 -6.92 11.68
N ILE A 18 21.68 -6.98 11.35
CA ILE A 18 20.85 -8.20 11.52
C ILE A 18 21.30 -9.28 10.53
N PHE A 19 21.53 -8.91 9.27
CA PHE A 19 22.02 -9.85 8.26
C PHE A 19 23.42 -10.39 8.63
N LYS A 20 24.28 -9.55 9.19
CA LYS A 20 25.58 -9.96 9.73
C LYS A 20 25.43 -10.95 10.88
N GLN A 21 24.49 -10.72 11.80
CA GLN A 21 24.18 -11.66 12.91
C GLN A 21 23.65 -13.01 12.40
N ALA A 22 22.88 -13.00 11.31
CA ALA A 22 22.39 -14.23 10.65
C ALA A 22 23.49 -15.01 9.90
N GLY A 23 24.71 -14.47 9.84
CA GLY A 23 25.87 -15.08 9.18
C GLY A 23 26.18 -14.53 7.79
N TYR A 24 25.55 -13.43 7.37
CA TYR A 24 25.75 -12.80 6.07
C TYR A 24 26.38 -11.41 6.27
N PRO A 25 27.71 -11.31 6.36
CA PRO A 25 28.38 -10.01 6.38
C PRO A 25 28.33 -9.36 5.00
N MET A 26 28.16 -8.04 5.01
CA MET A 26 28.18 -7.21 3.80
C MET A 26 29.61 -6.72 3.52
N CYS A 27 30.02 -6.63 2.26
CA CYS A 27 31.30 -6.00 1.92
C CYS A 27 31.16 -4.48 2.00
N GLY A 28 32.21 -3.79 2.47
CA GLY A 28 32.14 -2.36 2.81
C GLY A 28 31.87 -1.40 1.66
N ARG A 29 31.90 -1.86 0.40
CA ARG A 29 31.59 -1.05 -0.80
C ARG A 29 30.21 -1.35 -1.41
N ASP A 30 29.51 -2.37 -0.93
CA ASP A 30 28.23 -2.75 -1.52
C ASP A 30 27.13 -1.75 -1.14
N ASN A 31 26.05 -1.73 -1.92
CA ASN A 31 24.85 -0.99 -1.55
C ASN A 31 24.04 -1.83 -0.53
N PRO A 32 23.72 -1.30 0.67
CA PRO A 32 23.05 -2.09 1.71
C PRO A 32 21.65 -2.55 1.33
N ALA A 33 20.96 -1.79 0.47
CA ALA A 33 19.65 -2.18 -0.01
C ALA A 33 19.73 -3.37 -0.98
N GLU A 34 20.66 -3.30 -1.94
CA GLU A 34 20.90 -4.39 -2.89
C GLU A 34 21.38 -5.65 -2.19
N PHE A 35 22.33 -5.54 -1.26
CA PHE A 35 22.78 -6.65 -0.44
C PHE A 35 21.61 -7.37 0.25
N CYS A 36 20.71 -6.61 0.88
CA CYS A 36 19.54 -7.19 1.54
C CYS A 36 18.57 -7.86 0.56
N ILE A 37 18.36 -7.29 -0.63
CA ILE A 37 17.50 -7.87 -1.66
C ILE A 37 18.11 -9.15 -2.22
N GLU A 38 19.40 -9.13 -2.56
CA GLU A 38 20.15 -10.26 -3.08
C GLU A 38 20.08 -11.45 -2.12
N LYS A 39 20.34 -11.23 -0.82
CA LYS A 39 20.27 -12.33 0.16
C LYS A 39 18.88 -12.92 0.37
N LEU A 40 17.83 -12.18 0.03
CA LEU A 40 16.45 -12.66 0.10
C LEU A 40 15.92 -13.21 -1.23
N ALA A 41 16.64 -12.99 -2.33
CA ALA A 41 16.29 -13.47 -3.64
C ALA A 41 16.63 -14.96 -3.81
N SER A 42 16.01 -15.55 -4.84
CA SER A 42 16.37 -16.87 -5.35
C SER A 42 17.58 -16.76 -6.27
N HIS A 43 18.54 -17.66 -6.14
CA HIS A 43 19.69 -17.74 -7.06
C HIS A 43 19.53 -18.88 -8.07
N GLU A 44 20.24 -18.79 -9.19
CA GLU A 44 20.27 -19.87 -10.18
C GLU A 44 20.87 -21.15 -9.59
N GLY A 45 20.21 -22.29 -9.81
CA GLY A 45 20.64 -23.58 -9.26
C GLY A 45 20.29 -23.80 -7.79
N GLU A 46 19.65 -22.84 -7.14
CA GLU A 46 19.21 -22.95 -5.75
C GLU A 46 17.82 -23.58 -5.64
N THR A 47 17.66 -24.51 -4.69
CA THR A 47 16.34 -25.10 -4.41
C THR A 47 15.47 -24.12 -3.62
N ASP A 48 14.15 -24.13 -3.84
CA ASP A 48 13.22 -23.30 -3.06
C ASP A 48 13.30 -23.58 -1.54
N ALA A 49 13.68 -24.80 -1.15
CA ALA A 49 13.94 -25.19 0.24
C ALA A 49 15.15 -24.43 0.83
N ASP A 50 16.29 -24.40 0.13
CA ASP A 50 17.51 -23.71 0.59
C ASP A 50 17.26 -22.21 0.80
N ARG A 51 16.51 -21.61 -0.13
CA ARG A 51 16.10 -20.22 -0.05
C ARG A 51 15.19 -19.96 1.16
N LYS A 52 14.20 -20.83 1.37
CA LYS A 52 13.30 -20.76 2.53
C LYS A 52 14.08 -20.83 3.83
N ASP A 53 15.01 -21.78 3.95
CA ASP A 53 15.83 -21.94 5.15
C ASP A 53 16.69 -20.71 5.44
N ARG A 54 17.29 -20.11 4.41
CA ARG A 54 18.01 -18.83 4.56
C ARG A 54 17.10 -17.70 5.03
N VAL A 55 15.94 -17.52 4.41
CA VAL A 55 14.99 -16.46 4.79
C VAL A 55 14.50 -16.65 6.22
N VAL A 56 14.17 -17.89 6.60
CA VAL A 56 13.75 -18.26 7.95
C VAL A 56 14.86 -17.98 8.97
N LYS A 57 16.12 -18.29 8.65
CA LYS A 57 17.26 -17.98 9.52
C LYS A 57 17.46 -16.48 9.75
N ILE A 58 17.32 -15.67 8.70
CA ILE A 58 17.45 -14.20 8.82
C ILE A 58 16.28 -13.66 9.65
N LYS A 59 15.06 -14.17 9.40
CA LYS A 59 13.86 -13.80 10.14
C LYS A 59 13.97 -14.16 11.62
N SER A 60 14.39 -15.38 11.97
CA SER A 60 14.53 -15.78 13.37
C SER A 60 15.53 -14.91 14.11
N THR A 61 16.65 -14.57 13.45
CA THR A 61 17.64 -13.61 14.01
C THR A 61 17.01 -12.24 14.27
N TYR A 62 16.12 -11.78 13.40
CA TYR A 62 15.39 -10.53 13.61
C TYR A 62 14.36 -10.64 14.74
N ASP A 63 13.57 -11.71 14.78
CA ASP A 63 12.53 -11.94 15.79
C ASP A 63 13.13 -12.06 17.20
N ASP A 64 14.29 -12.72 17.32
CA ASP A 64 15.07 -12.84 18.57
C ASP A 64 15.74 -11.52 18.98
N SER A 65 15.89 -10.57 18.05
CA SER A 65 16.50 -9.28 18.35
C SER A 65 15.56 -8.41 19.20
N ASN A 66 16.14 -7.56 20.06
CA ASN A 66 15.38 -6.58 20.84
C ASN A 66 14.48 -5.68 19.95
N MET A 67 14.92 -5.40 18.72
CA MET A 67 14.12 -4.63 17.76
C MET A 67 12.89 -5.40 17.29
N GLY A 68 13.05 -6.69 16.94
CA GLY A 68 11.95 -7.57 16.52
C GLY A 68 10.87 -7.64 17.60
N SER A 69 11.26 -7.98 18.82
CA SER A 69 10.35 -8.04 19.97
C SER A 69 9.68 -6.68 20.26
N LEU A 70 10.42 -5.57 20.18
CA LEU A 70 9.88 -4.22 20.39
C LEU A 70 8.80 -3.89 19.36
N TYR A 71 9.06 -4.15 18.08
CA TYR A 71 8.09 -3.88 17.02
C TYR A 71 6.90 -4.85 17.07
N GLN A 72 7.14 -6.12 17.36
CA GLN A 72 6.07 -7.11 17.55
C GLN A 72 5.13 -6.68 18.67
N ASN A 73 5.66 -6.24 19.82
CA ASN A 73 4.86 -5.73 20.93
C ASN A 73 4.12 -4.42 20.58
N ARG A 74 4.72 -3.54 19.76
CA ARG A 74 4.02 -2.33 19.29
C ARG A 74 2.91 -2.63 18.28
N ILE A 75 3.06 -3.68 17.46
CA ILE A 75 2.10 -4.02 16.40
C ILE A 75 0.98 -4.91 16.93
N TYR A 76 1.30 -5.89 17.78
CA TYR A 76 0.38 -6.91 18.30
C TYR A 76 -0.06 -6.70 19.76
N GLY A 77 0.47 -5.68 20.45
CA GLY A 77 0.02 -5.32 21.80
C GLY A 77 -1.48 -4.95 21.85
N SER A 78 -2.04 -4.88 23.05
CA SER A 78 -3.47 -4.54 23.23
C SER A 78 -3.81 -3.23 22.52
N VAL A 79 -4.99 -3.14 21.90
CA VAL A 79 -5.44 -1.97 21.13
C VAL A 79 -5.33 -0.68 21.96
N SER A 80 -5.61 -0.76 23.26
CA SER A 80 -5.47 0.33 24.22
C SER A 80 -4.02 0.77 24.42
N GLU A 81 -3.06 -0.16 24.53
CA GLU A 81 -1.64 0.16 24.62
C GLU A 81 -1.08 0.72 23.31
N ARG A 82 -1.50 0.19 22.16
CA ARG A 82 -1.09 0.70 20.84
C ARG A 82 -1.50 2.15 20.67
N ARG A 83 -2.74 2.49 21.02
CA ARG A 83 -3.26 3.86 20.93
C ARG A 83 -2.50 4.83 21.83
N LYS A 84 -2.07 4.38 23.02
CA LYS A 84 -1.30 5.19 23.97
C LYS A 84 0.18 5.32 23.58
N LYS A 85 0.81 4.25 23.05
CA LYS A 85 2.23 4.19 22.71
C LYS A 85 2.58 4.80 21.34
N LEU A 86 1.65 4.79 20.37
CA LEU A 86 1.87 5.41 19.05
C LEU A 86 1.59 6.91 19.01
N GLY A 87 1.12 7.54 20.09
CA GLY A 87 0.79 8.97 20.08
C GLY A 87 -0.40 9.32 19.17
N ASN A 88 -1.12 8.32 18.67
CA ASN A 88 -2.29 8.47 17.80
C ASN A 88 -3.55 8.88 18.60
N GLN A 89 -3.44 9.91 19.44
CA GLN A 89 -4.63 10.57 20.00
C GLN A 89 -5.49 11.17 18.87
N ASP A 90 -4.87 11.53 17.74
CA ASP A 90 -5.54 12.10 16.56
C ASP A 90 -6.19 11.07 15.62
N VAL A 91 -6.06 9.77 15.88
CA VAL A 91 -6.89 8.74 15.20
C VAL A 91 -8.18 8.51 16.01
N ARG A 92 -8.73 9.60 16.52
CA ARG A 92 -10.14 9.70 16.87
C ARG A 92 -10.83 10.26 15.63
N GLU A 93 -11.53 9.38 14.94
CA GLU A 93 -12.52 9.76 13.93
C GLU A 93 -11.99 10.75 12.89
N SER A 94 -11.02 10.30 12.08
CA SER A 94 -11.07 10.75 10.69
C SER A 94 -12.46 10.38 10.20
N ASN A 95 -13.34 11.37 10.02
CA ASN A 95 -14.53 11.18 9.20
C ASN A 95 -14.08 10.41 7.96
N LYS A 96 -14.77 9.30 7.63
CA LYS A 96 -14.40 8.40 6.52
C LYS A 96 -14.21 9.17 5.20
N TYR A 97 -14.75 10.38 5.14
CA TYR A 97 -14.65 11.31 4.03
C TYR A 97 -14.09 12.66 4.49
N ALA A 98 -13.16 13.21 3.73
CA ALA A 98 -12.60 14.54 3.93
C ALA A 98 -13.63 15.68 3.74
N ALA A 99 -14.77 15.39 3.13
CA ALA A 99 -15.84 16.34 2.87
C ALA A 99 -17.22 15.68 3.05
N GLY A 100 -18.23 16.47 3.37
CA GLY A 100 -19.61 15.99 3.45
C GLY A 100 -20.14 15.47 2.11
N TRP A 101 -21.15 14.58 2.18
CA TRP A 101 -21.75 13.93 1.02
C TRP A 101 -22.21 14.92 -0.07
N PHE A 102 -22.89 16.00 0.33
CA PHE A 102 -23.36 17.03 -0.61
C PHE A 102 -22.22 17.73 -1.35
N THR A 103 -21.13 18.04 -0.64
CA THR A 103 -19.94 18.65 -1.24
C THR A 103 -19.33 17.72 -2.28
N GLN A 104 -19.19 16.43 -1.97
CA GLN A 104 -18.68 15.43 -2.92
C GLN A 104 -19.58 15.30 -4.15
N VAL A 105 -20.90 15.22 -3.97
CA VAL A 105 -21.87 15.12 -5.07
C VAL A 105 -21.84 16.38 -5.95
N LEU A 106 -21.78 17.57 -5.36
CA LEU A 106 -21.71 18.83 -6.11
C LEU A 106 -20.43 18.91 -6.93
N TRP A 107 -19.28 18.55 -6.35
CA TRP A 107 -18.00 18.54 -7.07
C TRP A 107 -17.96 17.51 -8.20
N LEU A 108 -18.51 16.31 -7.96
CA LEU A 108 -18.66 15.30 -9.00
C LEU A 108 -19.58 15.78 -10.12
N PHE A 109 -20.67 16.47 -9.78
CA PHE A 109 -21.58 17.05 -10.76
C PHE A 109 -20.89 18.14 -11.58
N VAL A 110 -20.22 19.11 -10.95
CA VAL A 110 -19.48 20.17 -11.64
C VAL A 110 -18.40 19.59 -12.54
N ARG A 111 -17.65 18.58 -12.07
CA ARG A 111 -16.64 17.89 -12.87
C ARG A 111 -17.27 17.18 -14.07
N SER A 112 -18.34 16.43 -13.86
CA SER A 112 -19.04 15.69 -14.91
C SER A 112 -19.65 16.64 -15.95
N PHE A 113 -20.28 17.72 -15.49
CA PHE A 113 -20.84 18.76 -16.34
C PHE A 113 -19.76 19.45 -17.18
N ARG A 114 -18.64 19.84 -16.56
CA ARG A 114 -17.51 20.46 -17.27
C ARG A 114 -16.84 19.51 -18.27
N ALA A 115 -16.73 18.23 -17.94
CA ALA A 115 -16.22 17.22 -18.86
C ALA A 115 -17.16 17.05 -20.06
N THR A 116 -18.47 16.96 -19.81
CA THR A 116 -19.48 16.82 -20.86
C THR A 116 -19.52 18.04 -21.80
N LEU A 117 -19.34 19.25 -21.26
CA LEU A 117 -19.24 20.47 -22.08
C LEU A 117 -17.99 20.50 -22.98
N ARG A 118 -16.90 19.85 -22.56
CA ARG A 118 -15.65 19.79 -23.34
C ARG A 118 -15.76 18.84 -24.53
N ASP A 119 -16.69 17.90 -24.50
CA ASP A 119 -17.01 16.96 -25.59
C ASP A 119 -18.37 17.30 -26.26
N PRO A 120 -18.47 18.41 -27.01
CA PRO A 120 -19.74 18.90 -27.56
C PRO A 120 -20.36 17.95 -28.60
N LEU A 121 -19.61 17.01 -29.15
CA LEU A 121 -20.11 16.05 -30.14
C LEU A 121 -21.11 15.07 -29.51
N LEU A 122 -20.77 14.47 -28.36
CA LEU A 122 -21.66 13.54 -27.66
C LEU A 122 -22.92 14.23 -27.13
N LEU A 123 -22.78 15.47 -26.66
CA LEU A 123 -23.92 16.25 -26.18
C LEU A 123 -24.91 16.54 -27.32
N LYS A 124 -24.40 16.96 -28.50
CA LYS A 124 -25.22 17.22 -29.69
C LYS A 124 -25.94 15.97 -30.18
N VAL A 125 -25.26 14.83 -30.26
CA VAL A 125 -25.87 13.56 -30.70
C VAL A 125 -26.98 13.12 -29.74
N ARG A 126 -26.76 13.18 -28.42
CA ARG A 126 -27.78 12.82 -27.44
C ARG A 126 -28.99 13.77 -27.49
N LEU A 127 -28.78 15.08 -27.64
CA LEU A 127 -29.87 16.05 -27.78
C LEU A 127 -30.67 15.82 -29.06
N ALA A 128 -30.00 15.61 -30.19
CA ALA A 128 -30.67 15.31 -31.46
C ALA A 128 -31.47 14.00 -31.38
N GLN A 129 -30.88 12.95 -30.81
CA GLN A 129 -31.54 11.66 -30.60
C GLN A 129 -32.79 11.81 -29.72
N THR A 130 -32.72 12.52 -28.60
CA THR A 130 -33.88 12.74 -27.71
C THR A 130 -35.00 13.51 -28.42
N LEU A 131 -34.67 14.55 -29.19
CA LEU A 131 -35.67 15.31 -29.95
C LEU A 131 -36.35 14.46 -31.03
N VAL A 132 -35.59 13.65 -31.77
CA VAL A 132 -36.13 12.74 -32.79
C VAL A 132 -37.06 11.70 -32.17
N SER A 133 -36.64 11.07 -31.06
CA SER A 133 -37.48 10.10 -30.35
C SER A 133 -38.74 10.73 -29.76
N PHE A 134 -38.66 11.97 -29.25
CA PHE A 134 -39.83 12.69 -28.72
C PHE A 134 -40.83 13.04 -29.83
N GLN A 135 -40.36 13.57 -30.97
CA GLN A 135 -41.19 13.89 -32.13
C GLN A 135 -41.88 12.65 -32.72
N LEU A 136 -41.17 11.52 -32.78
CA LEU A 136 -41.74 10.25 -33.24
C LEU A 136 -42.86 9.72 -32.32
N ASN A 137 -42.75 9.91 -31.01
CA ASN A 137 -43.82 9.56 -30.08
C ASN A 137 -45.03 10.50 -30.20
N PHE A 138 -44.82 11.79 -30.44
CA PHE A 138 -45.90 12.77 -30.59
C PHE A 138 -46.71 12.59 -31.88
N LYS A 139 -46.09 12.11 -32.97
CA LYS A 139 -46.78 11.85 -34.25
C LYS A 139 -47.57 10.54 -34.27
N LYS A 140 -47.42 9.71 -33.22
CA LYS A 140 -48.08 8.40 -33.08
C LYS A 140 -49.30 8.44 -32.14
N SER A 141 -49.55 9.57 -31.48
CA SER A 141 -50.76 9.86 -30.71
C SER A 141 -51.71 10.74 -31.51
#